data_AF-A0A8T4UMS7-F1
#
_entry.id   AF-A0A8T4UMS7-F1
#
_cell.length_a   1.000
_cell.length_b   1.000
_cell.length_c   1.000
_cell.angle_alpha   90.00
_cell.angle_beta   90.00
_cell.angle_gamma   90.00
#
_symmetry.space_group_name_H-M   'P 1'
#
loop_
_entity.id
_entity.type
_entity.pdbx_description
1 polymer ?
#
loop_
_entity_poly.entity_id
_entity_poly.type
_entity_poly.pdbx_seq_one_letter_code
_entity_poly.pdbx_strand_id
1 'polypeptide(L)'
;MVDIRKDFGDSFQLLSQHKKIILPVFFSVLIPLILIFLFLNLSGLTPLLKELVDLNDEFNQQKQDYLLNRENMGKEGYTSELVNYIGKDSSNSAYDNQYSSYLEQKGYDWGRYKQLLNMENVVLLVIFLLIGIIGSFYFSCMSYAIISLVLKKKEIDRNILFRVTNKFLLKLFSLKIIFGFIIIVPLAIMVAIVISLFFLNTILGVLSIFAFIILFIAYLLLVGLRLFFTTPSMFMEENGAINSISHSWHLTLGHIKQVLIIFFVIWGIGIFISSFVVQPLYNTYSNFLFESGWVKAFINLLLVVLFLILEAFVFTFQHLFLFYTYIDFKKLSGIVK
;
A
#
# COMPACT_ATOMS: atom_id res chain seq x y z
N MET A 1 -6.52 -23.43 -20.15
CA MET A 1 -5.97 -22.87 -18.88
C MET A 1 -5.24 -21.59 -19.25
N VAL A 2 -5.34 -20.54 -18.44
CA VAL A 2 -4.57 -19.29 -18.68
C VAL A 2 -3.08 -19.63 -18.70
N ASP A 3 -2.38 -19.19 -19.74
CA ASP A 3 -0.94 -19.37 -19.85
C ASP A 3 -0.23 -18.22 -19.13
N ILE A 4 -0.07 -18.39 -17.82
CA ILE A 4 0.57 -17.42 -16.93
C ILE A 4 1.97 -17.05 -17.43
N ARG A 5 2.72 -18.00 -18.00
CA ARG A 5 4.08 -17.76 -18.49
C ARG A 5 4.04 -16.82 -19.69
N LYS A 6 3.10 -17.04 -20.61
CA LYS A 6 2.88 -16.16 -21.75
C LYS A 6 2.44 -14.76 -21.29
N ASP A 7 1.45 -14.66 -20.41
CA ASP A 7 0.97 -13.36 -19.90
C ASP A 7 2.09 -12.57 -19.20
N PHE A 8 2.97 -13.26 -18.47
CA PHE A 8 4.15 -12.66 -17.85
C PHE A 8 5.14 -12.14 -18.91
N GLY A 9 5.45 -12.95 -19.93
CA GLY A 9 6.34 -12.58 -21.04
C GLY A 9 5.81 -11.40 -21.86
N ASP A 10 4.52 -11.44 -22.23
CA ASP A 10 3.84 -10.39 -22.99
C ASP A 10 3.83 -9.07 -22.21
N SER A 11 3.58 -9.13 -20.90
CA SER A 11 3.63 -7.95 -20.01
C SER A 11 5.02 -7.32 -19.97
N PHE A 12 6.08 -8.12 -19.86
CA PHE A 12 7.45 -7.63 -19.84
C PHE A 12 7.86 -7.04 -21.20
N GLN A 13 7.53 -7.71 -22.29
CA GLN A 13 7.82 -7.24 -23.65
C GLN A 13 7.13 -5.91 -23.94
N LEU A 14 5.85 -5.77 -23.57
CA LEU A 14 5.11 -4.53 -23.79
C LEU A 14 5.70 -3.37 -22.97
N LEU A 15 6.07 -3.63 -21.72
CA LEU A 15 6.68 -2.63 -20.85
C LEU A 15 8.03 -2.14 -21.39
N SER A 16 8.83 -3.05 -21.94
CA SER A 16 10.10 -2.74 -22.59
C SER A 16 9.92 -1.86 -23.83
N GLN A 17 8.90 -2.15 -24.64
CA GLN A 17 8.56 -1.39 -25.86
C GLN A 17 7.94 -0.02 -25.56
N HIS A 18 7.16 0.09 -24.47
CA HIS A 18 6.37 1.27 -24.15
C HIS A 18 6.68 1.82 -22.76
N LYS A 19 7.93 2.27 -22.55
CA LYS A 19 8.40 2.84 -21.26
C LYS A 19 7.54 4.00 -20.74
N LYS A 20 6.84 4.73 -21.62
CA LYS A 20 5.92 5.83 -21.25
C LYS A 20 4.75 5.38 -20.36
N ILE A 21 4.40 4.09 -20.35
CA ILE A 21 3.36 3.51 -19.49
C ILE A 21 3.72 3.62 -18.00
N ILE A 22 5.00 3.74 -17.66
CA ILE A 22 5.50 3.82 -16.29
C ILE A 22 5.21 5.20 -15.65
N LEU A 23 5.17 6.27 -16.46
CA LEU A 23 5.11 7.64 -15.96
C LEU A 23 3.93 7.92 -15.03
N PRO A 24 2.68 7.51 -15.34
CA PRO A 24 1.57 7.72 -14.41
C PRO A 24 1.79 7.04 -13.06
N VAL A 25 2.31 5.82 -13.04
CA VAL A 25 2.59 5.11 -11.78
C VAL A 25 3.70 5.83 -11.01
N PHE A 26 4.75 6.26 -11.68
CA PHE A 26 5.82 7.05 -11.06
C PHE A 26 5.30 8.32 -10.39
N PHE A 27 4.45 9.09 -11.07
CA PHE A 27 3.83 10.28 -10.47
C PHE A 27 2.87 9.96 -9.32
N SER A 28 2.19 8.81 -9.37
CA SER A 28 1.27 8.39 -8.30
C SER A 28 1.98 8.11 -6.96
N VAL A 29 3.26 7.74 -7.01
CA VAL A 29 4.11 7.46 -5.84
C VAL A 29 4.94 8.70 -5.46
N LEU A 30 5.49 9.41 -6.45
CA LEU A 30 6.33 10.58 -6.21
C LEU A 30 5.59 11.73 -5.52
N ILE A 31 4.34 12.00 -5.93
CA ILE A 31 3.57 13.14 -5.41
C ILE A 31 3.36 13.05 -3.89
N PRO A 32 2.89 11.91 -3.32
CA PRO A 32 2.81 11.74 -1.88
C PRO A 32 4.12 12.02 -1.14
N LEU A 33 5.27 11.54 -1.65
CA LEU A 33 6.56 11.80 -1.02
C LEU A 33 6.91 13.29 -1.03
N ILE A 34 6.76 13.97 -2.18
CA ILE A 34 7.00 15.42 -2.29
C ILE A 34 6.09 16.19 -1.33
N LEU A 35 4.82 15.80 -1.22
CA LEU A 35 3.87 16.44 -0.30
C LEU A 35 4.30 16.23 1.16
N ILE A 36 4.72 15.02 1.55
CA ILE A 36 5.26 14.78 2.89
C ILE A 36 6.48 15.67 3.16
N PHE A 37 7.43 15.72 2.23
CA PHE A 37 8.61 16.58 2.35
C PHE A 37 8.23 18.05 2.56
N LEU A 38 7.34 18.57 1.71
CA LEU A 38 6.89 19.95 1.76
C LEU A 38 6.11 20.23 3.06
N PHE A 39 5.23 19.33 3.49
CA PHE A 39 4.49 19.47 4.75
C PHE A 39 5.44 19.56 5.94
N LEU A 40 6.42 18.66 6.05
CA LEU A 40 7.35 18.64 7.17
C LEU A 40 8.18 19.93 7.26
N ASN A 41 8.63 20.45 6.11
CA ASN A 41 9.39 21.68 6.05
C ASN A 41 8.54 22.93 6.32
N LEU A 42 7.33 23.01 5.77
CA LEU A 42 6.44 24.16 5.96
C LEU A 42 5.84 24.22 7.37
N SER A 43 5.59 23.07 8.00
CA SER A 43 5.03 22.98 9.36
C SER A 43 6.06 23.24 10.46
N GLY A 44 7.35 23.25 10.13
CA GLY A 44 8.44 23.34 11.10
C GLY A 44 8.68 22.06 11.92
N LEU A 45 8.08 20.92 11.52
CA LEU A 45 8.22 19.63 12.21
C LEU A 45 9.58 18.96 11.98
N THR A 46 10.24 19.23 10.85
CA THR A 46 11.54 18.64 10.50
C THR A 46 12.58 18.67 11.64
N PRO A 47 12.90 19.81 12.28
CA PRO A 47 13.90 19.84 13.34
C PRO A 47 13.50 19.03 14.58
N LEU A 48 12.23 19.00 14.96
CA LEU A 48 11.75 18.22 16.12
C LEU A 48 11.80 16.72 15.84
N LEU A 49 11.36 16.31 14.65
CA LEU A 49 11.42 14.91 14.24
C LEU A 49 12.86 14.43 14.12
N LYS A 50 13.76 15.29 13.63
CA LYS A 50 15.20 14.98 13.61
C LYS A 50 15.77 14.80 15.01
N GLU A 51 15.45 15.70 15.94
CA GLU A 51 15.86 15.58 17.35
C GLU A 51 15.35 14.27 17.98
N LEU A 52 14.11 13.88 17.71
CA LEU A 52 13.55 12.60 18.14
C LEU A 52 14.27 11.39 17.53
N VAL A 53 14.58 11.43 16.24
CA VAL A 53 15.32 10.36 15.55
C VAL A 53 16.73 10.23 16.12
N ASP A 54 17.44 11.34 16.31
CA ASP A 54 18.79 11.35 16.89
C ASP A 54 18.78 10.78 18.33
N LEU A 55 17.79 11.16 19.16
CA LEU A 55 17.65 10.64 20.53
C LEU A 55 17.23 9.15 20.56
N ASN A 56 16.42 8.71 19.60
CA ASN A 56 16.08 7.30 19.43
C ASN A 56 17.31 6.46 19.06
N ASP A 57 18.14 6.96 18.14
CA ASP A 57 19.37 6.29 17.73
C ASP A 57 20.37 6.22 18.90
N GLU A 58 20.52 7.29 19.68
CA GLU A 58 21.35 7.30 20.90
C GLU A 58 20.85 6.26 21.93
N PHE A 59 19.54 6.24 22.19
CA PHE A 59 18.93 5.28 23.10
C PHE A 59 19.16 3.83 22.64
N ASN A 60 18.95 3.56 21.35
CA ASN A 60 19.14 2.22 20.80
C ASN A 60 20.60 1.78 20.87
N GLN A 61 21.56 2.67 20.59
CA GLN A 61 22.99 2.37 20.75
C GLN A 61 23.33 2.05 22.21
N GLN A 62 22.93 2.90 23.16
CA GLN A 62 23.18 2.67 24.59
C GLN A 62 22.57 1.36 25.08
N LYS A 63 21.37 1.02 24.57
CA LYS A 63 20.70 -0.23 24.93
C LYS A 63 21.40 -1.44 24.33
N GLN A 64 21.81 -1.37 23.07
CA GLN A 64 22.62 -2.41 22.44
C GLN A 64 23.92 -2.63 23.21
N ASP A 65 24.66 -1.57 23.54
CA ASP A 65 25.90 -1.65 24.31
C ASP A 65 25.68 -2.25 25.71
N TYR A 66 24.59 -1.85 26.39
CA TYR A 66 24.20 -2.41 27.68
C TYR A 66 23.93 -3.92 27.59
N LEU A 67 23.19 -4.37 26.57
CA LEU A 67 22.84 -5.78 26.36
C LEU A 67 24.03 -6.62 25.87
N LEU A 68 24.98 -6.01 25.17
CA LEU A 68 26.23 -6.64 24.74
C LEU A 68 27.25 -6.77 25.88
N ASN A 69 27.10 -5.98 26.96
CA ASN A 69 27.96 -6.08 28.13
C ASN A 69 27.61 -7.29 28.99
N ARG A 70 28.57 -8.23 29.07
CA ARG A 70 28.48 -9.46 29.88
C ARG A 70 28.32 -9.20 31.39
N GLU A 71 28.64 -8.02 31.91
CA GLU A 71 28.51 -7.76 33.35
C GLU A 71 27.06 -7.42 33.78
N ASN A 72 26.21 -7.02 32.84
CA ASN A 72 24.82 -6.60 33.09
C ASN A 72 23.80 -7.76 33.00
N MET A 73 24.28 -9.00 33.08
CA MET A 73 23.48 -10.21 32.82
C MET A 73 22.48 -10.50 33.95
N GLY A 74 21.19 -10.43 33.63
CA GLY A 74 20.11 -10.99 34.45
C GLY A 74 20.03 -12.52 34.38
N LYS A 75 19.06 -13.11 35.09
CA LYS A 75 18.83 -14.57 35.14
C LYS A 75 18.27 -15.18 33.84
N GLU A 76 17.77 -14.36 32.92
CA GLU A 76 17.31 -14.81 31.60
C GLU A 76 18.45 -14.70 30.59
N GLY A 77 18.69 -15.77 29.83
CA GLY A 77 19.91 -15.92 29.04
C GLY A 77 20.12 -14.83 27.98
N TYR A 78 21.37 -14.39 27.85
CA TYR A 78 21.91 -13.44 26.85
C TYR A 78 21.26 -13.54 25.46
N THR A 79 21.09 -14.75 24.94
CA THR A 79 20.58 -14.97 23.59
C THR A 79 19.10 -14.62 23.46
N SER A 80 18.27 -14.83 24.50
CA SER A 80 16.83 -14.57 24.40
C SER A 80 16.48 -13.09 24.52
N GLU A 81 17.16 -12.34 25.40
CA GLU A 81 16.88 -10.90 25.57
C GLU A 81 17.39 -10.08 24.38
N LEU A 82 18.59 -10.41 23.87
CA LEU A 82 19.14 -9.78 22.67
C LEU A 82 18.32 -10.13 21.41
N VAL A 83 17.90 -11.39 21.24
CA VAL A 83 17.04 -11.79 20.10
C VAL A 83 15.65 -11.17 20.22
N ASN A 84 15.10 -11.01 21.42
CA ASN A 84 13.82 -10.32 21.62
C ASN A 84 13.91 -8.81 21.32
N TYR A 85 15.05 -8.18 21.61
CA TYR A 85 15.28 -6.77 21.30
C TYR A 85 15.54 -6.54 19.80
N ILE A 86 16.35 -7.39 19.16
CA ILE A 86 16.67 -7.30 17.72
C ILE A 86 15.50 -7.78 16.84
N GLY A 87 14.73 -8.77 17.29
CA GLY A 87 13.69 -9.44 16.51
C GLY A 87 12.33 -8.74 16.50
N LYS A 88 12.14 -7.65 17.25
CA LYS A 88 10.90 -6.87 17.24
C LYS A 88 11.16 -5.53 16.56
N ASP A 89 10.29 -5.17 15.61
CA ASP A 89 10.09 -3.77 15.26
C ASP A 89 9.91 -2.98 16.57
N SER A 90 10.66 -1.89 16.70
CA SER A 90 10.81 -1.05 17.90
C SER A 90 9.51 -0.64 18.59
N SER A 91 8.34 -0.80 17.94
CA SER A 91 7.02 -0.48 18.46
C SER A 91 6.37 -1.56 19.36
N ASN A 92 7.05 -2.68 19.64
CA ASN A 92 6.53 -3.76 20.50
C ASN A 92 7.58 -4.27 21.52
N SER A 93 8.61 -3.46 21.75
CA SER A 93 9.69 -3.81 22.66
C SER A 93 9.21 -3.73 24.12
N ALA A 94 9.77 -4.54 25.02
CA ALA A 94 9.49 -4.40 26.46
C ALA A 94 10.06 -3.09 27.04
N TYR A 95 10.69 -2.25 26.21
CA TYR A 95 11.48 -1.09 26.59
C TYR A 95 10.89 0.23 26.09
N ASP A 96 9.70 0.25 25.46
CA ASP A 96 9.04 1.48 24.99
C ASP A 96 8.82 2.47 26.15
N ASN A 97 8.47 1.96 27.34
CA ASN A 97 8.33 2.76 28.55
C ASN A 97 9.68 3.36 29.03
N GLN A 98 10.81 2.72 28.71
CA GLN A 98 12.15 3.22 29.03
C GLN A 98 12.54 4.37 28.09
N TYR A 99 12.15 4.31 26.81
CA TYR A 99 12.43 5.38 25.85
C TYR A 99 11.72 6.69 26.22
N SER A 100 10.44 6.64 26.62
CA SER A 100 9.73 7.83 27.10
C SER A 100 10.43 8.47 28.31
N SER A 101 10.87 7.64 29.25
CA SER A 101 11.61 8.10 30.45
C SER A 101 12.97 8.70 30.07
N TYR A 102 13.64 8.12 29.06
CA TYR A 102 14.90 8.61 28.52
C TYR A 102 14.76 9.97 27.85
N LEU A 103 13.71 10.19 27.06
CA LEU A 103 13.42 11.49 26.44
C LEU A 103 13.21 12.59 27.48
N GLU A 104 12.47 12.29 28.55
CA GLU A 104 12.28 13.22 29.68
C GLU A 104 13.61 13.52 30.39
N GLN A 105 14.44 12.50 30.62
CA GLN A 105 15.77 12.66 31.21
C GLN A 105 16.70 13.51 30.35
N LYS A 106 16.60 13.38 29.03
CA LYS A 106 17.35 14.20 28.05
C LYS A 106 16.79 15.62 27.88
N GLY A 107 15.71 15.96 28.59
CA GLY A 107 15.11 17.28 28.57
C GLY A 107 14.34 17.57 27.28
N TYR A 108 13.87 16.53 26.57
CA TYR A 108 13.08 16.72 25.37
C TYR A 108 11.74 17.40 25.70
N ASP A 109 11.52 18.59 25.14
CA ASP A 109 10.34 19.41 25.43
C ASP A 109 9.17 19.07 24.49
N TRP A 110 8.28 18.19 24.95
CA TRP A 110 7.00 17.87 24.28
C TRP A 110 6.11 19.10 24.06
N GLY A 111 6.30 20.18 24.81
CA GLY A 111 5.62 21.46 24.63
C GLY A 111 5.88 22.08 23.26
N ARG A 112 7.10 21.94 22.71
CA ARG A 112 7.45 22.39 21.36
C ARG A 112 6.64 21.66 20.29
N TYR A 113 6.43 20.36 20.46
CA TYR A 113 5.60 19.57 19.55
C TYR A 113 4.13 20.02 19.61
N LYS A 114 3.62 20.25 20.82
CA LYS A 114 2.24 20.73 21.03
C LYS A 114 2.00 22.11 20.42
N GLN A 115 2.99 23.00 20.44
CA GLN A 115 2.91 24.32 19.80
C GLN A 115 2.79 24.23 18.26
N LEU A 116 3.38 23.20 17.66
CA LEU A 116 3.25 22.94 16.23
C LEU A 116 1.95 22.19 15.87
N LEU A 117 1.23 21.61 16.84
CA LEU A 117 -0.12 21.09 16.65
C LEU A 117 -1.18 22.21 16.69
N ASN A 118 -0.92 23.29 15.97
CA ASN A 118 -1.85 24.41 15.82
C ASN A 118 -2.81 24.16 14.64
N MET A 119 -3.89 24.96 14.57
CA MET A 119 -4.90 24.82 13.52
C MET A 119 -4.34 25.04 12.10
N GLU A 120 -3.31 25.87 11.94
CA GLU A 120 -2.69 26.12 10.64
C GLU A 120 -2.01 24.85 10.10
N ASN A 121 -1.23 24.17 10.92
CA ASN A 121 -0.57 22.92 10.57
C ASN A 121 -1.57 21.77 10.36
N VAL A 122 -2.67 21.74 11.12
CA VAL A 122 -3.77 20.77 10.90
C VAL A 122 -4.44 21.01 9.54
N VAL A 123 -4.75 22.26 9.19
CA VAL A 123 -5.34 22.61 7.89
C VAL A 123 -4.36 22.28 6.77
N LEU A 124 -3.07 22.60 6.93
CA LEU A 124 -2.03 22.25 5.97
C LEU A 124 -1.96 20.74 5.73
N LEU A 125 -1.97 19.94 6.81
CA LEU A 125 -1.99 18.48 6.73
C LEU A 125 -3.20 17.98 5.94
N VAL A 126 -4.39 18.49 6.23
CA VAL A 126 -5.63 18.10 5.53
C VAL A 126 -5.55 18.44 4.03
N ILE A 127 -5.08 19.64 3.67
CA ILE A 127 -4.92 20.04 2.26
C ILE A 127 -3.95 19.10 1.54
N PHE A 128 -2.81 18.81 2.16
CA PHE A 128 -1.78 17.95 1.57
C PHE A 128 -2.25 16.51 1.42
N LEU A 129 -2.98 15.98 2.41
CA LEU A 129 -3.61 14.66 2.32
C LEU A 129 -4.62 14.61 1.19
N LEU A 130 -5.49 15.62 1.04
CA LEU A 130 -6.47 15.67 -0.04
C LEU A 130 -5.81 15.72 -1.42
N ILE A 131 -4.78 16.57 -1.60
CA ILE A 131 -4.03 16.66 -2.86
C ILE A 131 -3.33 15.33 -3.15
N GLY A 132 -2.71 14.70 -2.15
CA GLY A 132 -2.02 13.42 -2.30
C GLY A 132 -2.97 12.30 -2.72
N ILE A 133 -4.13 12.20 -2.06
CA ILE A 133 -5.15 11.19 -2.36
C ILE A 133 -5.73 11.40 -3.77
N ILE A 134 -6.14 12.64 -4.09
CA ILE A 134 -6.73 12.96 -5.41
C ILE A 134 -5.70 12.77 -6.52
N GLY A 135 -4.47 13.24 -6.32
CA GLY A 135 -3.38 13.10 -7.27
C GLY A 135 -3.02 11.65 -7.52
N SER A 136 -2.76 10.88 -6.46
CA SER A 136 -2.44 9.45 -6.58
C SER A 136 -3.56 8.67 -7.26
N PHE A 137 -4.83 8.98 -6.92
CA PHE A 137 -5.99 8.37 -7.57
C PHE A 137 -6.09 8.71 -9.07
N TYR A 138 -5.87 9.99 -9.43
CA TYR A 138 -5.86 10.45 -10.83
C TYR A 138 -4.80 9.71 -11.65
N PHE A 139 -3.58 9.65 -11.14
CA PHE A 139 -2.46 9.01 -11.83
C PHE A 139 -2.58 7.48 -11.89
N SER A 140 -3.18 6.86 -10.87
CA SER A 140 -3.58 5.44 -10.91
C SER A 140 -4.60 5.19 -12.03
N CYS A 141 -5.63 6.04 -12.16
CA CYS A 141 -6.59 5.97 -13.27
C CYS A 141 -5.92 6.13 -14.64
N MET A 142 -4.97 7.07 -14.74
CA MET A 142 -4.17 7.30 -15.95
C MET A 142 -3.29 6.11 -16.32
N SER A 143 -2.76 5.37 -15.33
CA SER A 143 -2.02 4.10 -15.54
C SER A 143 -2.91 3.04 -16.21
N TYR A 144 -4.14 2.84 -15.72
CA TYR A 144 -5.08 1.89 -16.35
C TYR A 144 -5.51 2.36 -17.75
N ALA A 145 -5.72 3.67 -17.94
CA ALA A 145 -6.08 4.24 -19.23
C ALA A 145 -4.99 4.03 -20.29
N ILE A 146 -3.72 4.32 -19.96
CA ILE A 146 -2.61 4.14 -20.91
C ILE A 146 -2.39 2.67 -21.25
N ILE A 147 -2.51 1.76 -20.27
CA ILE A 147 -2.44 0.30 -20.49
C ILE A 147 -3.54 -0.14 -21.46
N SER A 148 -4.78 0.30 -21.24
CA SER A 148 -5.90 -0.05 -22.13
C SER A 148 -5.70 0.46 -23.55
N LEU A 149 -5.20 1.68 -23.73
CA LEU A 149 -4.90 2.24 -25.06
C LEU A 149 -3.84 1.42 -25.80
N VAL A 150 -2.76 1.05 -25.10
CA VAL A 150 -1.66 0.25 -25.67
C VAL A 150 -2.18 -1.13 -26.10
N LEU A 151 -2.93 -1.82 -25.22
CA LEU A 151 -3.47 -3.14 -25.51
C LEU A 151 -4.52 -3.12 -26.63
N LYS A 152 -5.26 -2.02 -26.78
CA LYS A 152 -6.18 -1.77 -27.90
C LYS A 152 -5.47 -1.29 -29.17
N LYS A 153 -4.13 -1.20 -29.18
CA LYS A 153 -3.31 -0.69 -30.29
C LYS A 153 -3.76 0.71 -30.79
N LYS A 154 -4.25 1.55 -29.87
CA LYS A 154 -4.63 2.95 -30.17
C LYS A 154 -3.43 3.87 -30.01
N GLU A 155 -3.43 4.98 -30.74
CA GLU A 155 -2.38 6.00 -30.60
C GLU A 155 -2.34 6.57 -29.18
N ILE A 156 -1.12 6.74 -28.66
CA ILE A 156 -0.86 7.28 -27.32
C ILE A 156 -0.47 8.75 -27.47
N ASP A 157 -1.48 9.60 -27.65
CA ASP A 157 -1.32 11.06 -27.55
C ASP A 157 -1.74 11.56 -26.15
N ARG A 158 -1.13 12.67 -25.70
CA ARG A 158 -1.43 13.28 -24.40
C ARG A 158 -2.90 13.67 -24.28
N ASN A 159 -3.47 14.27 -25.33
CA ASN A 159 -4.87 14.73 -25.28
C ASN A 159 -5.85 13.54 -25.24
N ILE A 160 -5.53 12.47 -25.97
CA ILE A 160 -6.30 11.22 -25.94
C ILE A 160 -6.23 10.60 -24.55
N LEU A 161 -5.03 10.52 -23.97
CA LEU A 161 -4.84 9.96 -22.63
C LEU A 161 -5.63 10.73 -21.58
N PHE A 162 -5.52 12.06 -21.52
CA PHE A 162 -6.30 12.87 -20.59
C PHE A 162 -7.81 12.72 -20.78
N ARG A 163 -8.28 12.66 -22.03
CA ARG A 163 -9.70 12.44 -22.33
C ARG A 163 -10.20 11.09 -21.80
N VAL A 164 -9.41 10.04 -22.01
CA VAL A 164 -9.74 8.68 -21.54
C VAL A 164 -9.69 8.63 -20.01
N THR A 165 -8.65 9.18 -19.38
CA THR A 165 -8.53 9.27 -17.92
C THR A 165 -9.74 9.98 -17.32
N ASN A 166 -10.09 11.16 -17.80
CA ASN A 166 -11.23 11.93 -17.27
C ASN A 166 -12.56 11.22 -17.49
N LYS A 167 -12.74 10.51 -18.62
CA LYS A 167 -13.92 9.67 -18.89
C LYS A 167 -14.08 8.54 -17.87
N PHE A 168 -12.98 7.92 -17.43
CA PHE A 168 -13.01 6.79 -16.49
C PHE A 168 -12.83 7.19 -15.03
N LEU A 169 -12.42 8.42 -14.72
CA LEU A 169 -12.12 8.85 -13.36
C LEU A 169 -13.31 8.68 -12.41
N LEU A 170 -14.47 9.23 -12.77
CA LEU A 170 -15.69 9.09 -11.97
C LEU A 170 -16.19 7.65 -11.91
N LYS A 171 -16.03 6.88 -13.00
CA LYS A 171 -16.38 5.45 -13.03
C LYS A 171 -15.52 4.66 -12.06
N LEU A 172 -14.20 4.85 -12.09
CA LEU A 172 -13.27 4.22 -11.17
C LEU A 172 -13.55 4.63 -9.72
N PHE A 173 -13.87 5.91 -9.49
CA PHE A 173 -14.18 6.41 -8.16
C PHE A 173 -15.45 5.77 -7.60
N SER A 174 -16.52 5.74 -8.40
CA SER A 174 -17.76 5.04 -8.04
C SER A 174 -17.53 3.55 -7.79
N LEU A 175 -16.66 2.91 -8.57
CA LEU A 175 -16.29 1.50 -8.37
C LEU A 175 -15.59 1.28 -7.02
N LYS A 176 -14.65 2.15 -6.64
CA LYS A 176 -13.98 2.07 -5.33
C LYS A 176 -14.95 2.29 -4.17
N ILE A 177 -15.90 3.21 -4.29
CA ILE A 177 -16.96 3.41 -3.30
C ILE A 177 -17.81 2.14 -3.17
N ILE A 178 -18.25 1.55 -4.28
CA ILE A 178 -19.05 0.31 -4.27
C ILE A 178 -18.26 -0.83 -3.62
N PHE A 179 -16.98 -1.00 -3.95
CA PHE A 179 -16.11 -1.98 -3.28
C PHE A 179 -15.97 -1.70 -1.78
N GLY A 180 -15.88 -0.44 -1.37
CA GLY A 180 -15.90 -0.06 0.03
C GLY A 180 -17.17 -0.53 0.74
N PHE A 181 -18.35 -0.28 0.14
CA PHE A 181 -19.63 -0.76 0.70
C PHE A 181 -19.73 -2.29 0.77
N ILE A 182 -19.22 -3.00 -0.24
CA ILE A 182 -19.18 -4.48 -0.25
C ILE A 182 -18.39 -5.04 0.94
N ILE A 183 -17.39 -4.30 1.46
CA ILE A 183 -16.59 -4.73 2.61
C ILE A 183 -17.20 -4.22 3.93
N ILE A 184 -17.53 -2.93 3.99
CA ILE A 184 -17.95 -2.25 5.22
C ILE A 184 -19.32 -2.71 5.69
N VAL A 185 -20.28 -2.92 4.78
CA VAL A 185 -21.65 -3.30 5.17
C VAL A 185 -21.70 -4.67 5.84
N PRO A 186 -21.13 -5.76 5.26
CA PRO A 186 -21.08 -7.05 5.95
C PRO A 186 -20.32 -6.97 7.28
N LEU A 187 -19.20 -6.25 7.33
CA LEU A 187 -18.43 -6.08 8.56
C LEU A 187 -19.27 -5.42 9.67
N ALA A 188 -19.98 -4.33 9.34
CA ALA A 188 -20.84 -3.63 10.29
C ALA A 188 -21.98 -4.52 10.80
N ILE A 189 -22.61 -5.32 9.92
CA ILE A 189 -23.63 -6.30 10.29
C ILE A 189 -23.05 -7.33 11.27
N MET A 190 -21.87 -7.86 10.99
CA MET A 190 -21.22 -8.86 11.85
C MET A 190 -20.86 -8.28 13.21
N VAL A 191 -20.32 -7.06 13.27
CA VAL A 191 -20.04 -6.36 14.53
C VAL A 191 -21.32 -6.15 15.34
N ALA A 192 -22.41 -5.71 14.70
CA ALA A 192 -23.69 -5.53 15.38
C ALA A 192 -24.24 -6.84 15.96
N ILE A 193 -24.11 -7.96 15.23
CA ILE A 193 -24.51 -9.29 15.71
C ILE A 193 -23.64 -9.71 16.90
N VAL A 194 -22.31 -9.55 16.82
CA VAL A 194 -21.39 -9.89 17.92
C VAL A 194 -21.74 -9.11 19.19
N ILE A 195 -21.92 -7.80 19.08
CA ILE A 195 -22.29 -6.94 20.22
C ILE A 195 -23.62 -7.42 20.82
N SER A 196 -24.61 -7.72 19.98
CA SER A 196 -25.93 -8.20 20.43
C SER A 196 -25.83 -9.54 21.16
N LEU A 197 -25.03 -10.48 20.64
CA LEU A 197 -24.79 -11.78 21.30
C LEU A 197 -24.02 -11.62 22.61
N PHE A 198 -23.12 -10.65 22.71
CA PHE A 198 -22.38 -10.35 23.94
C PHE A 198 -23.31 -9.87 25.07
N PHE A 199 -24.30 -9.04 24.74
CA PHE A 199 -25.33 -8.63 25.70
C PHE A 199 -26.24 -9.77 26.16
N LEU A 200 -26.46 -10.78 25.30
CA LEU A 200 -27.27 -11.95 25.66
C LEU A 200 -26.48 -12.96 26.50
N ASN A 201 -25.23 -13.25 26.11
CA ASN A 201 -24.34 -14.16 26.82
C ASN A 201 -22.88 -13.94 26.38
N THR A 202 -22.01 -13.62 27.34
CA THR A 202 -20.58 -13.36 27.10
C THR A 202 -19.87 -14.50 26.35
N ILE A 203 -20.17 -15.76 26.68
CA ILE A 203 -19.54 -16.93 26.04
C ILE A 203 -19.97 -17.04 24.58
N LEU A 204 -21.25 -16.84 24.28
CA LEU A 204 -21.75 -16.82 22.90
C LEU A 204 -21.15 -15.65 22.11
N GLY A 205 -21.02 -14.47 22.73
CA GLY A 205 -20.33 -13.32 22.15
C GLY A 205 -18.90 -13.66 21.74
N VAL A 206 -18.09 -14.22 22.65
CA VAL A 206 -16.70 -14.59 22.37
C VAL A 206 -16.59 -15.67 21.28
N LEU A 207 -17.40 -16.73 21.33
CA LEU A 207 -17.39 -17.77 20.29
C LEU A 207 -17.80 -17.22 18.91
N SER A 208 -18.77 -16.30 18.89
CA SER A 208 -19.22 -15.67 17.64
C SER A 208 -18.12 -14.85 16.96
N ILE A 209 -17.22 -14.20 17.72
CA ILE A 209 -16.09 -13.44 17.16
C ILE A 209 -15.22 -14.35 16.28
N PHE A 210 -14.80 -15.50 16.79
CA PHE A 210 -13.95 -16.42 16.03
C PHE A 210 -14.65 -16.95 14.78
N ALA A 211 -15.92 -17.36 14.91
CA ALA A 211 -16.71 -17.84 13.78
C ALA A 211 -16.88 -16.77 12.70
N PHE A 212 -17.20 -15.54 13.09
CA PHE A 212 -17.40 -14.42 12.18
C PHE A 212 -16.09 -13.97 11.53
N ILE A 213 -14.96 -13.95 12.24
CA ILE A 213 -13.65 -13.65 11.62
C ILE A 213 -13.36 -14.65 10.48
N ILE A 214 -13.53 -15.95 10.71
CA ILE A 214 -13.29 -16.98 9.69
C ILE A 214 -14.24 -16.81 8.50
N LEU A 215 -15.53 -16.60 8.78
CA LEU A 215 -16.54 -16.37 7.74
C LEU A 215 -16.24 -15.10 6.94
N PHE A 216 -15.79 -14.03 7.58
CA PHE A 216 -15.44 -12.78 6.92
C PHE A 216 -14.22 -12.94 6.02
N ILE A 217 -13.18 -13.64 6.47
CA ILE A 217 -12.01 -13.95 5.63
C ILE A 217 -12.43 -14.77 4.41
N ALA A 218 -13.24 -15.80 4.60
CA ALA A 218 -13.76 -16.63 3.50
C ALA A 218 -14.62 -15.81 2.52
N TYR A 219 -15.45 -14.92 3.05
CA TYR A 219 -16.25 -13.97 2.27
C TYR A 219 -15.37 -13.03 1.44
N LEU A 220 -14.37 -12.39 2.06
CA LEU A 220 -13.45 -11.48 1.38
C LEU A 220 -12.68 -12.19 0.27
N LEU A 221 -12.22 -13.42 0.52
CA LEU A 221 -11.52 -14.22 -0.47
C LEU A 221 -12.45 -14.56 -1.65
N LEU A 222 -13.66 -15.04 -1.38
CA LEU A 222 -14.63 -15.37 -2.43
C LEU A 222 -14.99 -14.14 -3.27
N VAL A 223 -15.36 -13.04 -2.61
CA VAL A 223 -15.75 -11.79 -3.29
C VAL A 223 -14.56 -11.19 -4.04
N GLY A 224 -13.36 -11.20 -3.44
CA GLY A 224 -12.13 -10.75 -4.07
C GLY A 224 -11.83 -11.50 -5.37
N LEU A 225 -11.96 -12.83 -5.36
CA LEU A 225 -11.80 -13.64 -6.57
C LEU A 225 -12.90 -13.35 -7.60
N ARG A 226 -14.14 -13.15 -7.17
CA ARG A 226 -15.25 -12.86 -8.10
C ARG A 226 -15.13 -11.50 -8.77
N LEU A 227 -14.60 -10.51 -8.06
CA LEU A 227 -14.47 -9.13 -8.51
C LEU A 227 -13.08 -8.81 -9.08
N PHE A 228 -12.21 -9.82 -9.20
CA PHE A 228 -10.81 -9.67 -9.58
C PHE A 228 -10.60 -8.93 -10.91
N PHE A 229 -11.47 -9.17 -11.90
CA PHE A 229 -11.35 -8.59 -13.25
C PHE A 229 -12.19 -7.34 -13.47
N THR A 230 -12.74 -6.75 -12.41
CA THR A 230 -13.63 -5.60 -12.54
C THR A 230 -12.93 -4.38 -13.13
N THR A 231 -11.71 -4.05 -12.68
CA THR A 231 -10.94 -2.91 -13.22
C THR A 231 -10.55 -3.13 -14.69
N PRO A 232 -9.93 -4.26 -15.08
CA PRO A 232 -9.68 -4.55 -16.50
C PRO A 232 -10.93 -4.51 -17.37
N SER A 233 -12.06 -5.09 -16.93
CA SER A 233 -13.32 -5.06 -17.68
C SER A 233 -13.80 -3.63 -17.91
N MET A 234 -13.73 -2.77 -16.88
CA MET A 234 -14.14 -1.37 -17.00
C MET A 234 -13.37 -0.62 -18.09
N PHE A 235 -12.04 -0.78 -18.17
CA PHE A 235 -11.21 -0.07 -19.13
C PHE A 235 -11.18 -0.73 -20.52
N MET A 236 -11.15 -2.06 -20.58
CA MET A 236 -11.09 -2.79 -21.85
C MET A 236 -12.43 -2.80 -22.58
N GLU A 237 -13.54 -2.91 -21.88
CA GLU A 237 -14.89 -2.97 -22.49
C GLU A 237 -15.66 -1.64 -22.38
N GLU A 238 -15.08 -0.64 -21.71
CA GLU A 238 -15.70 0.67 -21.49
C GLU A 238 -16.99 0.64 -20.65
N ASN A 239 -17.20 -0.45 -19.91
CA ASN A 239 -18.35 -0.67 -19.04
C ASN A 239 -18.48 0.42 -17.95
N GLY A 240 -19.69 0.59 -17.43
CA GLY A 240 -19.94 1.33 -16.19
C GLY A 240 -19.48 0.54 -14.96
N ALA A 241 -19.42 1.16 -13.78
CA ALA A 241 -18.94 0.50 -12.56
C ALA A 241 -19.77 -0.76 -12.21
N ILE A 242 -21.09 -0.66 -12.19
CA ILE A 242 -22.00 -1.78 -11.89
C ILE A 242 -21.88 -2.88 -12.95
N ASN A 243 -21.87 -2.51 -14.23
CA ASN A 243 -21.74 -3.48 -15.32
C ASN A 243 -20.40 -4.22 -15.27
N SER A 244 -19.33 -3.54 -14.85
CA SER A 244 -18.01 -4.17 -14.69
C SER A 244 -17.99 -5.19 -13.57
N ILE A 245 -18.69 -4.92 -12.46
CA ILE A 245 -18.85 -5.84 -11.32
C ILE A 245 -19.61 -7.08 -11.77
N SER A 246 -20.77 -6.89 -12.39
CA SER A 246 -21.61 -7.97 -12.90
C SER A 246 -20.84 -8.80 -13.93
N HIS A 247 -20.15 -8.15 -14.86
CA HIS A 247 -19.33 -8.83 -15.87
C HIS A 247 -18.22 -9.67 -15.22
N SER A 248 -17.45 -9.10 -14.28
CA SER A 248 -16.42 -9.86 -13.56
C SER A 248 -17.02 -11.06 -12.81
N TRP A 249 -18.18 -10.89 -12.18
CA TRP A 249 -18.86 -11.95 -11.45
C TRP A 249 -19.26 -13.12 -12.36
N HIS A 250 -19.82 -12.81 -13.53
CA HIS A 250 -20.20 -13.81 -14.53
C HIS A 250 -18.98 -14.48 -15.17
N LEU A 251 -17.96 -13.70 -15.52
CA LEU A 251 -16.72 -14.20 -16.13
C LEU A 251 -16.03 -15.23 -15.22
N THR A 252 -15.99 -14.96 -13.91
CA THR A 252 -15.33 -15.82 -12.92
C THR A 252 -16.20 -16.99 -12.45
N LEU A 253 -17.48 -17.05 -12.85
CA LEU A 253 -18.39 -18.16 -12.55
C LEU A 253 -17.88 -19.46 -13.16
N GLY A 254 -17.77 -20.50 -12.33
CA GLY A 254 -17.27 -21.81 -12.75
C GLY A 254 -15.74 -21.93 -12.87
N HIS A 255 -15.01 -20.81 -12.82
CA HIS A 255 -13.56 -20.77 -13.10
C HIS A 255 -12.70 -20.30 -11.91
N ILE A 256 -13.26 -20.32 -10.70
CA ILE A 256 -12.63 -19.81 -9.46
C ILE A 256 -11.21 -20.36 -9.24
N LYS A 257 -10.97 -21.65 -9.53
CA LYS A 257 -9.65 -22.27 -9.36
C LYS A 257 -8.56 -21.58 -10.19
N GLN A 258 -8.89 -21.20 -11.43
CA GLN A 258 -7.94 -20.49 -12.30
C GLN A 258 -7.70 -19.07 -11.79
N VAL A 259 -8.77 -18.37 -11.39
CA VAL A 259 -8.68 -17.02 -10.82
C VAL A 259 -7.85 -17.03 -9.52
N LEU A 260 -7.97 -18.07 -8.71
CA LEU A 260 -7.19 -18.26 -7.49
C LEU A 260 -5.69 -18.35 -7.78
N ILE A 261 -5.29 -19.11 -8.81
CA ILE A 261 -3.87 -19.22 -9.20
C ILE A 261 -3.34 -17.85 -9.65
N ILE A 262 -4.10 -17.14 -10.48
CA ILE A 262 -3.75 -15.79 -10.95
C ILE A 262 -3.64 -14.82 -9.77
N PHE A 263 -4.60 -14.89 -8.84
CA PHE A 263 -4.61 -14.10 -7.63
C PHE A 263 -3.33 -14.33 -6.81
N PHE A 264 -2.91 -15.58 -6.60
CA PHE A 264 -1.67 -15.88 -5.88
C PHE A 264 -0.41 -15.36 -6.60
N VAL A 265 -0.37 -15.40 -7.93
CA VAL A 265 0.75 -14.81 -8.69
C VAL A 265 0.80 -13.30 -8.49
N ILE A 266 -0.33 -12.60 -8.63
CA ILE A 266 -0.40 -11.14 -8.42
C ILE A 266 -0.09 -10.78 -6.97
N TRP A 267 -0.57 -11.57 -6.01
CA TRP A 267 -0.29 -11.39 -4.60
C TRP A 267 1.19 -11.62 -4.28
N GLY A 268 1.82 -12.63 -4.87
CA GLY A 268 3.26 -12.88 -4.76
C GLY A 268 4.10 -11.73 -5.32
N ILE A 269 3.72 -11.18 -6.49
CA ILE A 269 4.33 -9.95 -7.03
C ILE A 269 4.14 -8.79 -6.03
N GLY A 270 2.95 -8.64 -5.46
CA GLY A 270 2.65 -7.62 -4.45
C GLY A 270 3.51 -7.72 -3.19
N ILE A 271 3.69 -8.92 -2.63
CA ILE A 271 4.60 -9.15 -1.49
C ILE A 271 6.02 -8.78 -1.88
N PHE A 272 6.49 -9.23 -3.05
CA PHE A 272 7.83 -8.91 -3.51
C PHE A 272 8.04 -7.39 -3.61
N ILE A 273 7.10 -6.65 -4.20
CA ILE A 273 7.13 -5.18 -4.25
C ILE A 273 7.19 -4.60 -2.84
N SER A 274 6.31 -5.06 -1.94
CA SER A 274 6.22 -4.52 -0.58
C SER A 274 7.53 -4.70 0.19
N SER A 275 8.10 -5.91 0.17
CA SER A 275 9.28 -6.26 0.96
C SER A 275 10.58 -5.74 0.38
N PHE A 276 10.74 -5.76 -0.95
CA PHE A 276 12.03 -5.46 -1.59
C PHE A 276 12.11 -4.08 -2.23
N VAL A 277 10.99 -3.37 -2.36
CA VAL A 277 10.95 -2.06 -3.03
C VAL A 277 10.34 -1.01 -2.12
N VAL A 278 9.10 -1.20 -1.69
CA VAL A 278 8.33 -0.18 -0.95
C VAL A 278 8.88 0.05 0.45
N GLN A 279 9.13 -1.01 1.22
CA GLN A 279 9.67 -0.86 2.57
C GLN A 279 11.10 -0.28 2.57
N PRO A 280 12.02 -0.74 1.69
CA PRO A 280 13.30 -0.07 1.49
C PRO A 280 13.18 1.39 1.04
N LEU A 281 12.22 1.73 0.16
CA LEU A 281 11.96 3.11 -0.24
C LEU A 281 11.59 3.97 0.97
N TYR A 282 10.64 3.53 1.81
CA TYR A 282 10.22 4.30 2.98
C TYR A 282 11.36 4.46 3.99
N ASN A 283 12.13 3.40 4.23
CA ASN A 283 13.29 3.47 5.13
C ASN A 283 14.34 4.45 4.61
N THR A 284 14.70 4.35 3.33
CA THR A 284 15.67 5.23 2.69
C THR A 284 15.17 6.67 2.66
N TYR A 285 13.88 6.88 2.41
CA TYR A 285 13.26 8.20 2.40
C TYR A 285 13.26 8.82 3.80
N SER A 286 12.94 8.05 4.85
CA SER A 286 13.07 8.49 6.23
C SER A 286 14.51 8.88 6.56
N ASN A 287 15.49 8.05 6.18
CA ASN A 287 16.91 8.34 6.40
C ASN A 287 17.35 9.58 5.63
N PHE A 288 16.82 9.82 4.42
CA PHE A 288 17.07 11.06 3.68
C PHE A 288 16.54 12.30 4.41
N LEU A 289 15.37 12.20 5.05
CA LEU A 289 14.74 13.33 5.76
C LEU A 289 15.43 13.67 7.08
N PHE A 290 15.84 12.65 7.84
CA PHE A 290 16.18 12.83 9.25
C PHE A 290 17.64 12.51 9.59
N GLU A 291 18.35 11.68 8.81
CA GLU A 291 19.72 11.30 9.14
C GLU A 291 20.69 12.48 8.99
N SER A 292 21.68 12.57 9.88
CA SER A 292 22.71 13.60 9.83
C SER A 292 23.86 13.25 8.89
N GLY A 293 24.24 14.21 8.03
CA GLY A 293 25.42 14.13 7.15
C GLY A 293 25.11 14.21 5.65
N TRP A 294 25.74 15.15 4.96
CA TRP A 294 25.50 15.43 3.54
C TRP A 294 25.78 14.24 2.61
N VAL A 295 26.82 13.45 2.90
CA VAL A 295 27.18 12.28 2.09
C VAL A 295 26.11 11.20 2.20
N LYS A 296 25.64 10.90 3.42
CA LYS A 296 24.57 9.93 3.66
C LYS A 296 23.25 10.38 3.04
N ALA A 297 22.89 11.65 3.23
CA ALA A 297 21.71 12.24 2.60
C ALA A 297 21.75 12.12 1.07
N PHE A 298 22.90 12.38 0.44
CA PHE A 298 23.04 12.23 -1.01
C PHE A 298 22.90 10.77 -1.47
N ILE A 299 23.50 9.81 -0.76
CA ILE A 299 23.35 8.37 -1.05
C ILE A 299 21.89 7.93 -0.89
N ASN A 300 21.24 8.32 0.20
CA ASN A 300 19.83 8.03 0.46
C ASN A 300 18.93 8.63 -0.63
N LEU A 301 19.23 9.85 -1.10
CA LEU A 301 18.49 10.46 -2.23
C LEU A 301 18.61 9.64 -3.52
N LEU A 302 19.82 9.17 -3.87
CA LEU A 302 20.02 8.32 -5.05
C LEU A 302 19.26 7.00 -4.93
N LEU A 303 19.27 6.38 -3.74
CA LEU A 303 18.53 5.16 -3.46
C LEU A 303 17.01 5.39 -3.50
N VAL A 304 16.50 6.51 -2.99
CA VAL A 304 15.08 6.89 -3.10
C VAL A 304 14.66 6.97 -4.57
N VAL A 305 15.46 7.64 -5.42
CA VAL A 305 15.17 7.73 -6.86
C VAL A 305 15.18 6.36 -7.52
N LEU A 306 16.15 5.50 -7.18
CA LEU A 306 16.24 4.14 -7.70
C LEU A 306 15.01 3.31 -7.32
N PHE A 307 14.63 3.30 -6.03
CA PHE A 307 13.48 2.56 -5.55
C PHE A 307 12.15 3.10 -6.10
N LEU A 308 12.03 4.42 -6.30
CA LEU A 308 10.86 5.01 -6.98
C LEU A 308 10.70 4.52 -8.42
N ILE A 309 11.79 4.45 -9.18
CA ILE A 309 11.76 3.94 -10.55
C ILE A 309 11.40 2.45 -10.55
N LEU A 310 11.99 1.68 -9.63
CA LEU A 310 11.71 0.26 -9.48
C LEU A 310 10.26 0.01 -9.08
N GLU A 311 9.73 0.75 -8.11
CA GLU A 311 8.34 0.67 -7.66
C GLU A 311 7.39 0.95 -8.83
N ALA A 312 7.63 2.05 -9.55
CA ALA A 312 6.82 2.40 -10.71
C ALA A 312 6.86 1.32 -11.80
N PHE A 313 8.04 0.74 -12.06
CA PHE A 313 8.20 -0.33 -13.03
C PHE A 313 7.40 -1.58 -12.62
N VAL A 314 7.57 -2.07 -11.39
CA VAL A 314 6.97 -3.34 -10.96
C VAL A 314 5.45 -3.20 -10.77
N PHE A 315 4.93 -2.06 -10.28
CA PHE A 315 3.48 -1.82 -10.26
C PHE A 315 2.89 -1.72 -11.66
N THR A 316 3.59 -1.07 -12.61
CA THR A 316 3.15 -1.04 -14.01
C THR A 316 3.11 -2.45 -14.60
N PHE A 317 4.13 -3.26 -14.32
CA PHE A 317 4.18 -4.66 -14.71
C PHE A 317 3.00 -5.46 -14.12
N GLN A 318 2.71 -5.30 -12.83
CA GLN A 318 1.58 -5.96 -12.16
C GLN A 318 0.23 -5.57 -12.80
N HIS A 319 0.03 -4.28 -13.13
CA HIS A 319 -1.16 -3.82 -13.84
C HIS A 319 -1.26 -4.41 -15.25
N LEU A 320 -0.16 -4.45 -16.01
CA LEU A 320 -0.12 -5.06 -17.33
C LEU A 320 -0.47 -6.55 -17.28
N PHE A 321 0.14 -7.28 -16.34
CA PHE A 321 -0.12 -8.69 -16.13
C PHE A 321 -1.59 -8.96 -15.81
N LEU A 322 -2.21 -8.14 -14.96
CA LEU A 322 -3.65 -8.22 -14.68
C LEU A 322 -4.51 -8.03 -15.94
N PHE A 323 -4.15 -7.08 -16.82
CA PHE A 323 -4.89 -6.82 -18.05
C PHE A 323 -4.69 -7.92 -19.12
N TYR A 324 -3.47 -8.43 -19.30
CA TYR A 324 -3.21 -9.57 -20.19
C TYR A 324 -3.96 -10.81 -19.74
N THR A 325 -3.86 -11.11 -18.45
CA THR A 325 -4.57 -12.24 -17.86
C THR A 325 -6.09 -12.11 -18.05
N TYR A 326 -6.65 -10.91 -17.91
CA TYR A 326 -8.06 -10.68 -18.21
C TYR A 326 -8.41 -10.98 -19.68
N ILE A 327 -7.61 -10.51 -20.63
CA ILE A 327 -7.83 -10.73 -22.07
C ILE A 327 -7.81 -12.22 -22.39
N ASP A 328 -6.80 -12.96 -21.91
CA ASP A 328 -6.65 -14.38 -22.19
C ASP A 328 -7.69 -15.23 -21.45
N PHE A 329 -8.05 -14.85 -20.22
CA PHE A 329 -9.13 -15.49 -19.47
C PHE A 329 -10.49 -15.31 -20.16
N LYS A 330 -10.78 -14.12 -20.72
CA LYS A 330 -12.01 -13.86 -21.48
C LYS A 330 -12.10 -14.71 -22.75
N LYS A 331 -10.99 -14.91 -23.48
CA LYS A 331 -10.98 -15.79 -24.67
C LYS A 331 -11.31 -17.23 -24.29
N LEU A 332 -10.79 -17.71 -23.16
CA LEU A 332 -11.00 -19.08 -22.69
C LEU A 332 -12.43 -19.33 -22.20
N SER A 333 -13.09 -18.34 -21.62
CA SER A 333 -14.46 -18.48 -21.10
C SER A 333 -15.54 -18.48 -22.19
N GLY A 334 -15.17 -18.35 -23.47
CA GLY A 334 -16.11 -18.38 -24.58
C GLY A 334 -17.05 -17.16 -24.64
N ILE A 335 -16.78 -16.11 -23.84
CA ILE A 335 -17.53 -14.84 -23.84
C ILE A 335 -16.99 -13.91 -24.94
N VAL A 336 -16.67 -14.48 -26.09
CA VAL A 336 -16.38 -13.77 -27.34
C VAL A 336 -17.50 -14.11 -28.31
N LYS A 337 -18.39 -13.15 -28.54
CA LYS A 337 -18.92 -12.89 -29.87
C LYS A 337 -18.09 -11.78 -30.48
#